data_AF-A0A3Q2FV75-F1
#
_entry.id   AF-A0A3Q2FV75-F1
#
_cell.length_a   1.000
_cell.length_b   1.000
_cell.length_c   1.000
_cell.angle_alpha   90.00
_cell.angle_beta   90.00
_cell.angle_gamma   90.00
#
_symmetry.space_group_name_H-M   'P 1'
#
loop_
_entity.id
_entity.type
_entity.pdbx_description
1 polymer ?
#
loop_
_entity_poly.entity_id
_entity_poly.type
_entity_poly.pdbx_seq_one_letter_code
_entity_poly.pdbx_strand_id
1 'polypeptide(L)'
;MERPRFFTPSEVASHRSPSDLWVSFLGGVWDLSPLVRRYHGDVLLLPIMEAAGKDISNWFDPQTKDVSLGPAGFYQNHQLPVGSEPLRLQDSKEHFHSDG
;
A
#
# COMPACT_ATOMS: atom_id res chain seq x y z
N MET A 1 -2.30 3.54 -32.43
CA MET A 1 -1.63 2.85 -31.30
C MET A 1 -0.99 3.93 -30.44
N GLU A 2 -1.43 4.07 -29.20
CA GLU A 2 -0.78 4.99 -28.26
C GLU A 2 0.60 4.44 -27.88
N ARG A 3 1.59 5.32 -27.80
CA ARG A 3 2.94 4.93 -27.40
C ARG A 3 2.95 4.59 -25.91
N PRO A 4 3.65 3.50 -25.49
CA PRO A 4 3.80 3.21 -24.07
C PRO A 4 4.44 4.39 -23.35
N ARG A 5 3.88 4.77 -22.19
CA ARG A 5 4.52 5.72 -21.28
C ARG A 5 5.46 4.96 -20.36
N PHE A 6 6.68 5.45 -20.23
CA PHE A 6 7.70 4.92 -19.33
C PHE A 6 7.88 5.87 -18.17
N PHE A 7 8.19 5.31 -17.01
CA PHE A 7 8.44 6.05 -15.78
C PHE A 7 9.81 5.67 -15.23
N THR A 8 10.51 6.65 -14.69
CA THR A 8 11.75 6.47 -13.96
C THR A 8 11.47 6.04 -12.52
N PRO A 9 12.42 5.37 -11.85
CA PRO A 9 12.28 5.06 -10.43
C PRO A 9 12.02 6.29 -9.56
N SER A 10 12.62 7.43 -9.90
CA SER A 10 12.43 8.69 -9.17
C SER A 10 11.03 9.26 -9.31
N GLU A 11 10.41 9.15 -10.50
CA GLU A 11 9.00 9.52 -10.70
C GLU A 11 8.10 8.64 -9.83
N VAL A 12 8.27 7.31 -9.88
CA VAL A 12 7.47 6.39 -9.04
C VAL A 12 7.65 6.71 -7.55
N ALA A 13 8.88 6.97 -7.09
CA ALA A 13 9.19 7.28 -5.70
C ALA A 13 8.55 8.58 -5.18
N SER A 14 8.14 9.49 -6.08
CA SER A 14 7.44 10.72 -5.71
C SER A 14 5.98 10.46 -5.28
N HIS A 15 5.37 9.38 -5.76
CA HIS A 15 3.99 8.96 -5.46
C HIS A 15 3.96 8.00 -4.27
N ARG A 16 4.24 8.53 -3.07
CA ARG A 16 4.44 7.73 -1.84
C ARG A 16 3.39 7.93 -0.74
N SER A 17 2.27 8.57 -1.05
CA SER A 17 1.26 8.96 -0.05
C SER A 17 -0.01 8.11 -0.16
N PRO A 18 -0.83 7.94 0.89
CA PRO A 18 -2.05 7.12 0.80
C PRO A 18 -3.05 7.61 -0.26
N SER A 19 -3.03 8.91 -0.57
CA SER A 19 -3.88 9.54 -1.61
C SER A 19 -3.27 9.50 -3.00
N ASP A 20 -1.97 9.19 -3.11
CA ASP A 20 -1.17 9.17 -4.33
C ASP A 20 -0.05 8.14 -4.14
N LEU A 21 -0.42 6.86 -4.24
CA LEU A 21 0.42 5.70 -3.94
C LEU A 21 0.67 4.92 -5.21
N TRP A 22 1.91 4.97 -5.72
CA TRP A 22 2.34 4.13 -6.82
C TRP A 22 3.33 3.08 -6.34
N VAL A 23 3.36 1.96 -7.05
CA VAL A 23 4.42 0.94 -6.93
C VAL A 23 4.85 0.50 -8.31
N SER A 24 6.05 -0.03 -8.43
CA SER A 24 6.45 -0.81 -9.61
C SER A 24 6.46 -2.30 -9.28
N PHE A 25 5.99 -3.15 -10.20
CA PHE A 25 6.14 -4.59 -10.10
C PHE A 25 6.21 -5.24 -11.49
N LEU A 26 7.15 -6.17 -11.65
CA LEU A 26 7.39 -6.95 -12.87
C LEU A 26 7.44 -6.08 -14.15
N GLY A 27 8.08 -4.91 -14.03
CA GLY A 27 8.26 -3.95 -15.13
C GLY A 27 7.06 -3.03 -15.41
N GLY A 28 5.98 -3.13 -14.64
CA GLY A 28 4.83 -2.22 -14.70
C GLY A 28 4.81 -1.21 -13.56
N VAL A 29 4.15 -0.07 -13.77
CA VAL A 29 3.87 0.94 -12.73
C VAL A 29 2.37 1.01 -12.51
N TRP A 30 1.96 0.99 -11.26
CA TRP A 30 0.57 0.84 -10.87
C TRP A 30 0.18 1.88 -9.81
N ASP A 31 -0.90 2.61 -10.08
CA ASP A 31 -1.55 3.48 -9.12
C ASP A 31 -2.49 2.65 -8.22
N LEU A 32 -2.12 2.53 -6.96
CA LEU A 32 -2.89 1.80 -5.94
C LEU A 32 -3.69 2.74 -5.03
N SER A 33 -3.70 4.05 -5.28
CA SER A 33 -4.52 5.00 -4.54
C SER A 33 -6.00 4.61 -4.48
N PRO A 34 -6.62 4.07 -5.56
CA PRO A 34 -8.00 3.58 -5.49
C PRO A 34 -8.19 2.38 -4.55
N LEU A 35 -7.17 1.51 -4.44
CA LEU A 35 -7.19 0.35 -3.55
C LEU A 35 -7.14 0.79 -2.10
N VAL A 36 -6.20 1.70 -1.77
CA VAL A 36 -6.05 2.26 -0.42
C VAL A 36 -7.32 2.99 0.01
N ARG A 37 -7.92 3.78 -0.90
CA ARG A 37 -9.19 4.48 -0.63
C ARG A 37 -10.34 3.52 -0.36
N ARG A 38 -10.42 2.41 -1.10
CA ARG A 38 -11.49 1.43 -0.98
C ARG A 38 -11.44 0.68 0.36
N TYR A 39 -10.24 0.31 0.80
CA TYR A 39 -10.04 -0.51 2.01
C TYR A 39 -9.43 0.32 3.16
N HIS A 40 -9.70 1.61 3.20
CA HIS A 40 -9.11 2.52 4.18
C HIS A 40 -9.31 2.02 5.63
N GLY A 41 -8.22 1.94 6.38
CA GLY A 41 -8.20 1.43 7.76
C GLY A 41 -8.03 -0.09 7.89
N ASP A 42 -7.96 -0.83 6.78
CA ASP A 42 -7.64 -2.26 6.79
C ASP A 42 -6.14 -2.48 7.07
N VAL A 43 -5.84 -3.32 8.06
CA VAL A 43 -4.48 -3.71 8.44
C VAL A 43 -3.71 -4.36 7.29
N LEU A 44 -4.42 -5.01 6.35
CA LEU A 44 -3.82 -5.63 5.19
C LEU A 44 -3.22 -4.63 4.20
N LEU A 45 -3.56 -3.34 4.31
CA LEU A 45 -2.94 -2.28 3.50
C LEU A 45 -1.58 -1.84 4.01
N LEU A 46 -1.24 -2.09 5.28
CA LEU A 46 0.03 -1.65 5.88
C LEU A 46 1.27 -1.99 5.04
N PRO A 47 1.49 -3.24 4.59
CA PRO A 47 2.67 -3.56 3.77
C PRO A 47 2.69 -2.80 2.44
N ILE A 48 1.53 -2.59 1.82
CA ILE A 48 1.42 -1.82 0.57
C ILE A 48 1.75 -0.35 0.81
N MET A 49 1.26 0.22 1.91
CA MET A 49 1.54 1.61 2.32
C MET A 49 3.02 1.82 2.65
N GLU A 50 3.66 0.87 3.33
CA GLU A 50 5.11 0.90 3.60
C GLU A 50 5.96 0.76 2.33
N ALA A 51 5.42 0.10 1.30
CA ALA A 51 6.08 -0.08 0.01
C ALA A 51 5.79 1.04 -1.01
N ALA A 52 5.05 2.09 -0.62
CA ALA A 52 4.72 3.21 -1.49
C ALA A 52 5.97 3.82 -2.14
N GLY A 53 5.92 4.00 -3.47
CA GLY A 53 7.00 4.54 -4.28
C GLY A 53 8.16 3.55 -4.55
N LYS A 54 7.99 2.26 -4.25
CA LYS A 54 9.06 1.24 -4.38
C LYS A 54 8.73 0.16 -5.41
N ASP A 55 9.74 -0.62 -5.74
CA ASP A 55 9.62 -1.86 -6.50
C ASP A 55 9.27 -3.03 -5.55
N ILE A 56 8.11 -3.65 -5.78
CA ILE A 56 7.61 -4.79 -5.03
C ILE A 56 7.70 -6.10 -5.83
N SER A 57 8.46 -6.14 -6.92
CA SER A 57 8.63 -7.33 -7.77
C SER A 57 9.11 -8.55 -6.97
N ASN A 58 9.85 -8.34 -5.88
CA ASN A 58 10.33 -9.42 -5.02
C ASN A 58 9.22 -10.10 -4.19
N TRP A 59 7.99 -9.59 -4.18
CA TRP A 59 6.83 -10.24 -3.56
C TRP A 59 6.18 -11.26 -4.48
N PHE A 60 6.56 -11.29 -5.76
CA PHE A 60 5.91 -12.08 -6.78
C PHE A 60 6.87 -13.07 -7.39
N ASP A 61 6.35 -14.23 -7.76
CA ASP A 61 7.04 -15.12 -8.66
C ASP A 61 7.08 -14.48 -10.06
N PRO A 62 8.25 -14.31 -10.69
CA PRO A 62 8.33 -13.63 -11.99
C PRO A 62 7.73 -14.45 -13.15
N GLN A 63 7.54 -15.76 -12.99
CA GLN A 63 6.94 -16.64 -13.99
C GLN A 63 5.42 -16.74 -13.82
N THR A 64 4.94 -17.06 -12.61
CA THR A 64 3.50 -17.23 -12.37
C THR A 64 2.78 -15.92 -12.11
N LYS A 65 3.51 -14.88 -11.67
CA LYS A 65 2.99 -13.59 -11.20
C LYS A 65 2.14 -13.70 -9.94
N ASP A 66 2.12 -14.87 -9.31
CA ASP A 66 1.48 -15.05 -8.01
C ASP A 66 2.37 -14.46 -6.92
N VAL A 67 1.76 -14.15 -5.77
CA VAL A 67 2.50 -13.77 -4.57
C VAL A 67 3.35 -14.96 -4.14
N SER A 68 4.66 -14.86 -4.33
CA SER A 68 5.64 -15.81 -3.79
C SER A 68 5.90 -15.35 -2.37
N LEU A 69 5.47 -16.12 -1.36
CA LEU A 69 5.53 -15.82 0.09
C LEU A 69 6.59 -14.76 0.44
N GLY A 70 6.22 -13.49 0.25
CA GLY A 70 7.14 -12.36 0.39
C GLY A 70 7.25 -11.99 1.86
N PRO A 71 7.59 -10.74 2.22
CA PRO A 71 7.51 -10.29 3.61
C PRO A 71 6.11 -10.49 4.25
N ALA A 72 5.04 -10.67 3.46
CA ALA A 72 3.75 -11.17 3.97
C ALA A 72 3.86 -12.52 4.74
N GLY A 73 4.71 -13.44 4.27
CA GLY A 73 5.06 -14.66 5.00
C GLY A 73 5.90 -14.39 6.26
N PHE A 74 6.64 -13.27 6.32
CA PHE A 74 7.24 -12.81 7.57
C PHE A 74 6.18 -12.31 8.56
N TYR A 75 5.18 -11.53 8.14
CA TYR A 75 4.08 -11.09 9.02
C TYR A 75 3.13 -12.22 9.44
N GLN A 76 3.04 -13.30 8.65
CA GLN A 76 2.20 -14.46 8.97
C GLN A 76 2.90 -15.49 9.87
N ASN A 77 4.24 -15.53 9.85
CA ASN A 77 5.05 -16.44 10.69
C ASN A 77 5.67 -15.75 11.92
N HIS A 78 5.94 -14.44 11.87
CA HIS A 78 6.22 -13.65 13.06
C HIS A 78 4.89 -13.12 13.54
N GLN A 79 4.33 -13.79 14.54
CA GLN A 79 3.27 -13.26 15.40
C GLN A 79 3.55 -11.77 15.61
N LEU A 80 2.69 -10.88 15.08
CA LEU A 80 2.72 -9.47 15.45
C LEU A 80 2.87 -9.42 16.98
N PRO A 81 3.81 -8.66 17.55
CA PRO A 81 3.97 -8.63 19.00
C PRO A 81 2.60 -8.31 19.58
N VAL A 82 2.04 -9.28 20.32
CA VAL A 82 0.75 -9.18 20.98
C VAL A 82 0.84 -7.94 21.88
N GLY A 83 0.31 -6.80 21.40
CA GLY A 83 0.44 -5.53 22.11
C GLY A 83 0.51 -4.27 21.24
N SER A 84 0.81 -4.36 19.93
CA SER A 84 0.60 -3.19 19.05
C SER A 84 -0.88 -3.12 18.67
N GLU A 85 -1.68 -2.49 19.54
CA GLU A 85 -3.03 -2.05 19.16
C GLU A 85 -2.92 -1.32 17.81
N PRO A 86 -3.74 -1.67 16.80
CA PRO A 86 -3.88 -0.80 15.65
C PRO A 86 -4.36 0.53 16.21
N LEU A 87 -3.61 1.62 15.98
CA LEU A 87 -4.05 2.97 16.31
C LEU A 87 -5.44 3.13 15.72
N ARG A 88 -6.42 3.06 16.62
CA ARG A 88 -7.83 3.02 16.28
C ARG A 88 -8.08 4.29 15.52
N LEU A 89 -8.42 4.14 14.25
CA LEU A 89 -8.89 5.19 13.36
C LEU A 89 -10.29 5.60 13.85
N GLN A 90 -10.35 6.22 15.03
CA GLN A 90 -11.55 6.72 15.69
C GLN A 90 -11.22 8.03 16.40
N ASP A 91 -10.77 9.02 15.62
CA ASP A 91 -10.90 10.45 15.99
C ASP A 91 -11.47 11.25 14.81
N SER A 92 -12.38 10.64 14.06
CA SER A 92 -13.20 11.34 13.08
C SER A 92 -14.67 11.03 13.32
N LYS A 93 -15.16 11.45 14.49
CA LYS A 93 -16.59 11.76 14.69
C LYS A 93 -16.77 12.79 15.80
N GLU A 94 -17.14 13.99 15.35
CA GLU A 94 -18.14 14.89 15.95
C GLU A 94 -17.71 15.79 17.11
N HIS A 95 -17.23 16.99 16.74
CA HIS A 95 -17.50 18.19 17.51
C HIS A 95 -18.23 19.23 16.63
N PHE A 96 -19.43 18.87 16.18
CA PHE A 96 -20.47 19.85 15.88
C PHE A 96 -21.35 19.90 17.13
N HIS A 97 -21.04 20.82 18.04
CA HIS A 97 -22.03 21.31 19.00
C HIS A 97 -22.50 22.66 18.47
N SER A 98 -23.63 22.63 17.77
CA SER A 98 -24.59 23.74 17.77
C SER A 98 -25.45 23.58 19.02
N ASP A 99 -25.34 24.51 19.96
CA ASP A 99 -26.45 25.32 20.49
C ASP A 99 -26.12 25.87 21.88
N GLY A 100 -26.37 27.17 22.01
CA GLY A 100 -26.14 28.02 23.19
C GLY A 100 -26.02 29.48 22.77
#